data_AF-A0A846P7T8-F1
#
_entry.id   AF-A0A846P7T8-F1
#
_cell.length_a   1.000
_cell.length_b   1.000
_cell.length_c   1.000
_cell.angle_alpha   90.00
_cell.angle_beta   90.00
_cell.angle_gamma   90.00
#
_symmetry.space_group_name_H-M   'P 1'
#
loop_
_entity.id
_entity.type
_entity.pdbx_description
1 polymer ?
#
loop_
_entity_poly.entity_id
_entity_poly.type
_entity_poly.pdbx_seq_one_letter_code
_entity_poly.pdbx_strand_id
1 'polypeptide(L)'
;MDRSPGRRRHRARIFFTLTYLVGVAVLTTGSAQDPSQSPASAQMVDSGSWYTREQWPHDGHPYESQNFVVYSDEASQEARQAVAEIGEELLTELVSEFGIVGDEMLRFPPGQDKIHIYAYKNRDEQNWGARAYYCGFIIWSLDHEERSRDLDFYRATAKHEMVHVVEALLKGRDVANFPVAIRVHVWFSEGLA
;
A
#
# COMPACT_ATOMS: atom_id res chain seq x y z
N MET A 1 73.90 -34.94 2.50
CA MET A 1 72.53 -34.54 2.89
C MET A 1 71.56 -35.13 1.89
N ASP A 2 70.51 -35.70 2.43
CA ASP A 2 69.82 -36.90 1.97
C ASP A 2 68.73 -36.62 0.92
N ARG A 3 68.58 -37.53 -0.05
CA ARG A 3 67.54 -37.48 -1.08
C ARG A 3 66.35 -38.31 -0.60
N SER A 4 65.18 -37.70 -0.43
CA SER A 4 63.92 -38.44 -0.25
C SER A 4 62.85 -37.97 -1.25
N PRO A 5 62.39 -38.85 -2.17
CA PRO A 5 61.22 -38.59 -3.00
C PRO A 5 59.94 -39.10 -2.31
N GLY A 6 59.07 -38.18 -1.90
CA GLY A 6 57.76 -38.47 -1.32
C GLY A 6 56.73 -38.84 -2.40
N ARG A 7 56.15 -40.03 -2.26
CA ARG A 7 55.19 -40.69 -3.16
C ARG A 7 53.91 -39.88 -3.42
N ARG A 8 53.51 -39.85 -4.70
CA ARG A 8 52.14 -39.55 -5.17
C ARG A 8 51.15 -40.59 -4.62
N ARG A 9 50.00 -40.13 -4.11
CA ARG A 9 48.76 -40.91 -4.10
C ARG A 9 47.59 -40.00 -4.51
N HIS A 10 47.12 -40.19 -5.74
CA HIS A 10 45.81 -39.74 -6.19
C HIS A 10 44.74 -40.43 -5.33
N ARG A 11 43.85 -39.65 -4.73
CA ARG A 11 42.57 -40.15 -4.23
C ARG A 11 41.46 -39.41 -4.95
N ALA A 12 40.60 -40.23 -5.55
CA ALA A 12 39.53 -39.85 -6.45
C ALA A 12 38.51 -38.94 -5.76
N ARG A 13 38.03 -37.95 -6.52
CA ARG A 13 36.86 -37.14 -6.20
C ARG A 13 35.63 -38.00 -6.42
N ILE A 14 34.83 -38.22 -5.38
CA ILE A 14 33.49 -38.81 -5.50
C ILE A 14 32.50 -37.65 -5.37
N PHE A 15 31.90 -37.26 -6.48
CA PHE A 15 30.75 -36.37 -6.54
C PHE A 15 29.49 -37.21 -6.26
N PHE A 16 28.79 -36.93 -5.16
CA PHE A 16 27.43 -37.41 -4.94
C PHE A 16 26.48 -36.26 -5.27
N THR A 17 25.91 -36.28 -6.47
CA THR A 17 24.78 -35.44 -6.86
C THR A 17 23.52 -36.23 -6.51
N LEU A 18 22.83 -35.85 -5.43
CA LEU A 18 21.58 -36.46 -5.01
C LEU A 18 20.43 -35.55 -5.49
N THR A 19 19.90 -35.85 -6.67
CA THR A 19 18.73 -35.18 -7.23
C THR A 19 17.47 -35.79 -6.60
N TYR A 20 16.86 -35.11 -5.64
CA TYR A 20 15.54 -35.47 -5.13
C TYR A 20 14.47 -34.82 -6.02
N LEU A 21 13.88 -35.62 -6.90
CA LEU A 21 12.61 -35.31 -7.56
C LEU A 21 11.49 -35.92 -6.70
N VAL A 22 10.85 -35.09 -5.87
CA VAL A 22 9.57 -35.44 -5.24
C VAL A 22 8.48 -34.88 -6.15
N GLY A 23 7.91 -35.75 -6.98
CA GLY A 23 6.68 -35.46 -7.69
C GLY A 23 5.51 -35.54 -6.72
N VAL A 24 4.93 -34.39 -6.37
CA VAL A 24 3.61 -34.34 -5.72
C VAL A 24 2.58 -34.14 -6.83
N ALA A 25 1.90 -35.21 -7.21
CA ALA A 25 0.69 -35.14 -8.00
C ALA A 25 -0.46 -34.70 -7.09
N VAL A 26 -0.83 -33.43 -7.13
CA VAL A 26 -2.08 -32.95 -6.52
C VAL A 26 -3.18 -33.12 -7.56
N LEU A 27 -4.01 -34.14 -7.39
CA LEU A 27 -5.30 -34.24 -8.06
C LEU A 27 -6.29 -33.33 -7.31
N THR A 28 -6.39 -32.07 -7.73
CA THR A 28 -7.53 -31.23 -7.35
C THR A 28 -8.70 -31.54 -8.29
N THR A 29 -9.70 -32.26 -7.78
CA THR A 29 -11.05 -32.24 -8.34
C THR A 29 -11.66 -30.87 -8.05
N GLY A 30 -11.39 -29.90 -8.92
CA GLY A 30 -12.06 -28.60 -8.88
C GLY A 30 -13.47 -28.74 -9.43
N SER A 31 -14.47 -28.61 -8.55
CA SER A 31 -15.84 -28.33 -8.95
C SER A 31 -15.86 -27.16 -9.93
N ALA A 32 -16.57 -27.31 -11.05
CA ALA A 32 -16.87 -26.20 -11.94
C ALA A 32 -17.60 -25.12 -11.14
N GLN A 33 -16.94 -23.97 -10.92
CA GLN A 33 -17.59 -22.79 -10.37
C GLN A 33 -18.59 -22.27 -11.40
N ASP A 34 -19.82 -22.08 -10.94
CA ASP A 34 -20.90 -21.50 -11.69
C ASP A 34 -20.54 -20.04 -12.08
N PRO A 35 -20.44 -19.71 -13.38
CA PRO A 35 -20.07 -18.38 -13.84
C PRO A 35 -21.11 -17.29 -13.50
N SER A 36 -22.26 -17.64 -12.90
CA SER A 36 -23.24 -16.65 -12.42
C SER A 36 -23.00 -16.18 -10.98
N GLN A 37 -22.02 -16.72 -10.26
CA GLN A 37 -21.61 -16.14 -8.97
C GLN A 37 -20.59 -15.04 -9.23
N SER A 38 -21.08 -13.79 -9.33
CA SER A 38 -20.25 -12.61 -9.09
C SER A 38 -19.50 -12.85 -7.76
N PRO A 39 -18.17 -12.65 -7.70
CA PRO A 39 -17.45 -12.87 -6.47
C PRO A 39 -18.12 -12.01 -5.40
N ALA A 40 -18.63 -12.65 -4.35
CA ALA A 40 -19.14 -11.95 -3.19
C ALA A 40 -18.09 -10.91 -2.83
N SER A 41 -18.47 -9.63 -2.93
CA SER A 41 -17.63 -8.48 -2.62
C SER A 41 -16.78 -8.83 -1.42
N ALA A 42 -15.47 -9.00 -1.64
CA ALA A 42 -14.53 -9.48 -0.63
C ALA A 42 -14.74 -8.61 0.60
N GLN A 43 -15.33 -9.20 1.64
CA GLN A 43 -15.80 -8.47 2.79
C GLN A 43 -14.55 -7.88 3.46
N MET A 44 -14.34 -6.58 3.24
CA MET A 44 -13.18 -5.84 3.71
C MET A 44 -13.14 -6.00 5.23
N VAL A 45 -12.03 -6.53 5.74
CA VAL A 45 -11.92 -6.77 7.17
C VAL A 45 -11.80 -5.42 7.87
N ASP A 46 -12.77 -5.13 8.75
CA ASP A 46 -12.80 -3.94 9.59
C ASP A 46 -11.40 -3.69 10.20
N SER A 47 -10.73 -2.65 9.70
CA SER A 47 -9.40 -2.25 10.10
C SER A 47 -9.44 -1.30 11.29
N GLY A 48 -10.60 -1.14 11.96
CA GLY A 48 -10.80 -0.12 12.98
C GLY A 48 -10.59 1.30 12.45
N SER A 49 -10.55 1.45 11.12
CA SER A 49 -10.52 2.71 10.40
C SER A 49 -11.94 3.25 10.37
N TRP A 50 -12.12 4.48 10.84
CA TRP A 50 -13.35 5.27 10.68
C TRP A 50 -13.73 5.45 9.20
N TYR A 51 -12.81 5.19 8.27
CA TYR A 51 -13.04 5.10 6.83
C TYR A 51 -13.27 3.65 6.41
N THR A 52 -14.44 3.40 5.82
CA THR A 52 -14.68 2.23 4.97
C THR A 52 -15.17 2.73 3.61
N ARG A 53 -14.62 2.16 2.52
CA ARG A 53 -14.97 2.53 1.13
C ARG A 53 -16.49 2.56 0.91
N GLU A 54 -17.21 1.65 1.54
CA GLU A 54 -18.67 1.45 1.42
C GLU A 54 -19.51 2.53 2.12
N GLN A 55 -18.92 3.28 3.07
CA GLN A 55 -19.64 4.28 3.86
C GLN A 55 -19.47 5.70 3.33
N TRP A 56 -18.46 5.94 2.49
CA TRP A 56 -18.16 7.26 1.96
C TRP A 56 -18.89 7.49 0.64
N PRO A 57 -19.60 8.61 0.46
CA PRO A 57 -20.24 8.92 -0.82
C PRO A 57 -19.20 8.90 -1.92
N HIS A 58 -19.42 8.16 -3.00
CA HIS A 58 -18.56 8.25 -4.17
C HIS A 58 -19.38 8.07 -5.44
N ASP A 59 -18.97 8.74 -6.51
CA ASP A 59 -19.68 8.75 -7.79
C ASP A 59 -19.56 7.42 -8.57
N GLY A 60 -18.77 6.46 -8.07
CA GLY A 60 -18.60 5.14 -8.67
C GLY A 60 -17.67 5.12 -9.88
N HIS A 61 -16.94 6.21 -10.14
CA HIS A 61 -16.04 6.35 -11.29
C HIS A 61 -14.59 6.61 -10.87
N PRO A 62 -13.93 5.72 -10.12
CA PRO A 62 -12.57 6.00 -9.65
C PRO A 62 -11.58 6.19 -10.81
N TYR A 63 -10.54 6.98 -10.57
CA TYR A 63 -9.35 6.99 -11.42
C TYR A 63 -8.31 6.03 -10.83
N GLU A 64 -7.67 5.23 -11.67
CA GLU A 64 -6.62 4.31 -11.24
C GLU A 64 -5.27 4.68 -11.87
N SER A 65 -4.24 4.75 -11.04
CA SER A 65 -2.84 4.81 -11.44
C SER A 65 -2.12 3.51 -11.07
N GLN A 66 -0.78 3.52 -11.09
CA GLN A 66 0.02 2.36 -10.73
C GLN A 66 -0.18 1.97 -9.27
N ASN A 67 -0.03 2.92 -8.35
CA ASN A 67 -0.06 2.68 -6.91
C ASN A 67 -1.32 3.20 -6.22
N PHE A 68 -2.21 3.91 -6.94
CA PHE A 68 -3.38 4.57 -6.35
C PHE A 68 -4.70 4.24 -7.04
N VAL A 69 -5.77 4.31 -6.24
CA VAL A 69 -7.15 4.43 -6.70
C VAL A 69 -7.76 5.68 -6.08
N VAL A 70 -8.21 6.63 -6.91
CA VAL A 70 -8.77 7.90 -6.49
C VAL A 70 -10.29 7.89 -6.66
N TYR A 71 -11.00 7.90 -5.54
CA TYR A 71 -12.45 8.05 -5.46
C TYR A 71 -12.82 9.52 -5.24
N SER A 72 -14.05 9.91 -5.61
CA SER A 72 -14.58 11.24 -5.30
C SER A 72 -16.10 11.25 -5.26
N ASP A 73 -16.66 12.31 -4.68
CA ASP A 73 -18.04 12.76 -4.80
C ASP A 73 -18.17 13.89 -5.83
N GLU A 74 -17.92 13.58 -7.11
CA GLU A 74 -18.09 14.47 -8.27
C GLU A 74 -16.88 15.35 -8.66
N ALA A 75 -15.68 15.05 -8.16
CA ALA A 75 -14.45 15.62 -8.69
C ALA A 75 -14.33 15.30 -10.19
N SER A 76 -13.83 16.25 -10.98
CA SER A 76 -13.61 16.00 -12.40
C SER A 76 -12.61 14.85 -12.62
N GLN A 77 -12.65 14.22 -13.79
CA GLN A 77 -11.70 13.16 -14.13
C GLN A 77 -10.26 13.70 -14.11
N GLU A 78 -10.07 14.93 -14.61
CA GLU A 78 -8.79 15.63 -14.62
C GLU A 78 -8.30 15.93 -13.20
N ALA A 79 -9.20 16.33 -12.29
CA ALA A 79 -8.86 16.55 -10.89
C ALA A 79 -8.40 15.26 -10.22
N ARG A 80 -9.13 14.14 -10.41
CA ARG A 80 -8.73 12.83 -9.87
C ARG A 80 -7.40 12.34 -10.42
N GLN A 81 -7.18 12.51 -11.72
CA GLN A 81 -5.91 12.18 -12.36
C GLN A 81 -4.76 12.98 -11.76
N ALA A 82 -4.90 14.30 -11.64
CA ALA A 82 -3.84 15.15 -11.08
C ALA A 82 -3.57 14.85 -9.60
N VAL A 83 -4.58 14.44 -8.82
CA VAL A 83 -4.38 13.94 -7.45
C VAL A 83 -3.56 12.64 -7.45
N ALA A 84 -3.87 11.71 -8.35
CA ALA A 84 -3.09 10.47 -8.48
C ALA A 84 -1.63 10.74 -8.85
N GLU A 85 -1.39 11.63 -9.82
CA GLU A 85 -0.05 12.03 -10.26
C GLU A 85 0.78 12.63 -9.11
N ILE A 86 0.17 13.53 -8.30
CA ILE A 86 0.81 14.04 -7.09
C ILE A 86 1.11 12.90 -6.10
N GLY A 87 0.17 11.97 -5.92
CA GLY A 87 0.38 10.80 -5.06
C GLY A 87 1.55 9.92 -5.50
N GLU A 88 1.69 9.65 -6.80
CA GLU A 88 2.78 8.85 -7.36
C GLU A 88 4.15 9.50 -7.13
N GLU A 89 4.25 10.81 -7.35
CA GLU A 89 5.47 11.58 -7.10
C GLU A 89 5.87 11.52 -5.62
N LEU A 90 4.91 11.75 -4.72
CA LEU A 90 5.15 11.74 -3.28
C LEU A 90 5.49 10.34 -2.76
N LEU A 91 4.82 9.29 -3.25
CA LEU A 91 5.15 7.93 -2.85
C LEU A 91 6.55 7.54 -3.30
N THR A 92 6.95 7.93 -4.52
CA THR A 92 8.30 7.69 -5.04
C THR A 92 9.36 8.37 -4.15
N GLU A 93 9.11 9.62 -3.76
CA GLU A 93 9.97 10.37 -2.83
C GLU A 93 10.09 9.65 -1.49
N LEU A 94 8.96 9.27 -0.88
CA LEU A 94 8.94 8.62 0.44
C LEU A 94 9.55 7.22 0.41
N VAL A 95 9.30 6.41 -0.62
CA VAL A 95 9.94 5.09 -0.77
C VAL A 95 11.46 5.22 -0.77
N SER A 96 11.98 6.26 -1.45
CA SER A 96 13.41 6.58 -1.45
C SER A 96 13.89 7.07 -0.07
N GLU A 97 13.18 8.01 0.56
CA GLU A 97 13.55 8.59 1.86
C GLU A 97 13.55 7.55 3.00
N PHE A 98 12.55 6.66 3.02
CA PHE A 98 12.40 5.62 4.03
C PHE A 98 13.20 4.35 3.70
N GLY A 99 13.85 4.28 2.53
CA GLY A 99 14.63 3.12 2.11
C GLY A 99 13.78 1.85 1.99
N ILE A 100 12.57 1.98 1.47
CA ILE A 100 11.64 0.86 1.27
C ILE A 100 12.13 0.06 0.06
N VAL A 101 12.56 -1.18 0.31
CA VAL A 101 13.09 -2.07 -0.73
C VAL A 101 12.02 -3.11 -1.05
N GLY A 102 11.19 -2.81 -2.04
CA GLY A 102 10.15 -3.71 -2.54
C GLY A 102 8.78 -3.57 -1.86
N ASP A 103 7.73 -3.88 -2.61
CA ASP A 103 6.33 -3.74 -2.20
C ASP A 103 5.96 -4.69 -1.05
N GLU A 104 6.71 -5.77 -0.85
CA GLU A 104 6.50 -6.72 0.24
C GLU A 104 6.70 -6.12 1.65
N MET A 105 7.40 -4.98 1.74
CA MET A 105 7.53 -4.22 2.99
C MET A 105 6.23 -3.48 3.34
N LEU A 106 5.42 -3.14 2.34
CA LEU A 106 4.13 -2.47 2.51
C LEU A 106 3.05 -3.51 2.80
N ARG A 107 2.59 -3.55 4.05
CA ARG A 107 1.60 -4.54 4.51
C ARG A 107 0.20 -4.05 4.20
N PHE A 108 -0.22 -4.20 2.94
CA PHE A 108 -1.59 -3.91 2.51
C PHE A 108 -2.62 -4.83 3.20
N PRO A 109 -3.86 -4.34 3.44
CA PRO A 109 -4.94 -5.21 3.92
C PRO A 109 -5.31 -6.26 2.86
N PRO A 110 -5.85 -7.42 3.28
CA PRO A 110 -6.30 -8.44 2.34
C PRO A 110 -7.31 -7.89 1.32
N GLY A 111 -7.06 -8.14 0.03
CA GLY A 111 -7.94 -7.69 -1.05
C GLY A 111 -7.70 -6.25 -1.54
N GLN A 112 -6.64 -5.59 -1.06
CA GLN A 112 -6.20 -4.29 -1.52
C GLN A 112 -4.70 -4.36 -1.86
N ASP A 113 -4.31 -3.76 -2.97
CA ASP A 113 -2.93 -3.72 -3.48
C ASP A 113 -2.48 -2.30 -3.87
N LYS A 114 -3.36 -1.31 -3.69
CA LYS A 114 -3.13 0.11 -4.00
C LYS A 114 -3.56 0.98 -2.83
N ILE A 115 -2.94 2.15 -2.68
CA ILE A 115 -3.36 3.16 -1.72
C ILE A 115 -4.62 3.85 -2.25
N HIS A 116 -5.63 4.02 -1.40
CA HIS A 116 -6.84 4.75 -1.80
C HIS A 116 -6.76 6.22 -1.43
N ILE A 117 -7.16 7.08 -2.35
CA ILE A 117 -7.35 8.51 -2.08
C ILE A 117 -8.83 8.83 -2.26
N TYR A 118 -9.44 9.46 -1.27
CA TYR A 118 -10.75 10.07 -1.44
C TYR A 118 -10.57 11.58 -1.66
N ALA A 119 -10.71 12.01 -2.90
CA ALA A 119 -10.58 13.40 -3.32
C ALA A 119 -11.95 14.07 -3.31
N TYR A 120 -12.36 14.65 -2.18
CA TYR A 120 -13.72 15.16 -2.03
C TYR A 120 -13.89 16.57 -2.61
N LYS A 121 -14.95 16.75 -3.39
CA LYS A 121 -15.35 18.00 -4.02
C LYS A 121 -16.45 18.71 -3.27
N ASN A 122 -17.41 17.94 -2.74
CA ASN A 122 -18.55 18.51 -2.04
C ASN A 122 -18.27 18.56 -0.53
N ARG A 123 -18.56 19.71 0.07
CA ARG A 123 -18.19 20.06 1.45
C ARG A 123 -18.85 19.12 2.46
N ASP A 124 -18.03 18.45 3.26
CA ASP A 124 -18.41 17.88 4.55
C ASP A 124 -18.08 18.91 5.64
N GLU A 125 -19.11 19.41 6.36
CA GLU A 125 -18.96 20.44 7.40
C GLU A 125 -18.04 20.03 8.57
N GLN A 126 -17.68 18.75 8.66
CA GLN A 126 -16.87 18.19 9.74
C GLN A 126 -15.39 17.94 9.38
N ASN A 127 -14.97 18.13 8.12
CA ASN A 127 -13.60 17.82 7.68
C ASN A 127 -12.85 19.07 7.15
N TRP A 128 -11.75 19.41 7.81
CA TRP A 128 -10.98 20.64 7.56
C TRP A 128 -9.64 20.34 6.85
N GLY A 129 -9.68 19.79 5.64
CA GLY A 129 -8.50 19.68 4.79
C GLY A 129 -8.19 18.24 4.37
N ALA A 130 -7.35 17.54 5.14
CA ALA A 130 -6.90 16.19 4.81
C ALA A 130 -6.82 15.29 6.05
N ARG A 131 -6.87 13.97 5.84
CA ARG A 131 -6.73 12.98 6.92
C ARG A 131 -6.39 11.59 6.41
N ALA A 132 -5.37 10.98 6.98
CA ALA A 132 -4.96 9.61 6.72
C ALA A 132 -5.79 8.56 7.47
N TYR A 133 -5.87 7.39 6.87
CA TYR A 133 -6.39 6.16 7.43
C TYR A 133 -5.55 4.97 6.96
N TYR A 134 -5.87 3.76 7.41
CA TYR A 134 -5.07 2.60 7.02
C TYR A 134 -5.21 2.32 5.52
N CYS A 135 -4.08 2.43 4.80
CA CYS A 135 -4.00 2.22 3.35
C CYS A 135 -4.74 3.28 2.51
N GLY A 136 -4.81 4.52 2.99
CA GLY A 136 -5.34 5.62 2.21
C GLY A 136 -5.48 6.91 2.98
N PHE A 137 -5.88 7.97 2.29
CA PHE A 137 -6.17 9.26 2.92
C PHE A 137 -7.26 10.00 2.17
N ILE A 138 -7.73 11.07 2.79
CA ILE A 138 -8.78 11.95 2.29
C ILE A 138 -8.18 13.32 2.13
N ILE A 139 -8.51 14.01 1.05
CA ILE A 139 -8.02 15.35 0.76
C ILE A 139 -9.00 16.08 -0.15
N TRP A 140 -9.01 17.41 -0.12
CA TRP A 140 -9.76 18.21 -1.09
C TRP A 140 -9.42 17.79 -2.53
N SER A 141 -10.44 17.67 -3.37
CA SER A 141 -10.24 17.57 -4.80
C SER A 141 -9.63 18.87 -5.34
N LEU A 142 -8.85 18.79 -6.41
CA LEU A 142 -8.17 19.97 -6.96
C LEU A 142 -9.14 21.01 -7.53
N ASP A 143 -10.35 20.58 -7.89
CA ASP A 143 -11.47 21.40 -8.34
C ASP A 143 -12.48 21.78 -7.23
N HIS A 144 -12.18 21.49 -5.95
CA HIS A 144 -12.99 21.93 -4.81
C HIS A 144 -12.94 23.46 -4.67
N GLU A 145 -14.10 24.11 -4.50
CA GLU A 145 -14.21 25.58 -4.54
C GLU A 145 -13.45 26.29 -3.42
N GLU A 146 -13.48 25.72 -2.20
CA GLU A 146 -12.82 26.30 -1.02
C GLU A 146 -11.35 25.86 -0.88
N ARG A 147 -10.81 25.07 -1.81
CA ARG A 147 -9.42 24.63 -1.72
C ARG A 147 -8.48 25.82 -1.87
N SER A 148 -7.42 25.85 -1.06
CA SER A 148 -6.28 26.73 -1.35
C SER A 148 -5.77 26.49 -2.77
N ARG A 149 -5.70 27.53 -3.59
CA ARG A 149 -5.14 27.43 -4.95
C ARG A 149 -3.62 27.27 -4.96
N ASP A 150 -2.98 27.43 -3.80
CA ASP A 150 -1.57 27.16 -3.61
C ASP A 150 -1.31 25.65 -3.71
N LEU A 151 -0.68 25.24 -4.81
CA LEU A 151 -0.33 23.84 -5.04
C LEU A 151 0.80 23.36 -4.13
N ASP A 152 1.68 24.25 -3.67
CA ASP A 152 2.76 23.86 -2.77
C ASP A 152 2.19 23.49 -1.39
N PHE A 153 1.23 24.28 -0.89
CA PHE A 153 0.48 23.94 0.31
C PHE A 153 -0.29 22.63 0.16
N TYR A 154 -0.91 22.41 -0.99
CA TYR A 154 -1.62 21.16 -1.28
C TYR A 154 -0.68 19.95 -1.25
N ARG A 155 0.46 20.05 -1.94
CA ARG A 155 1.47 18.99 -1.99
C ARG A 155 2.06 18.72 -0.61
N ALA A 156 2.32 19.75 0.20
CA ALA A 156 2.77 19.60 1.58
C ALA A 156 1.73 18.85 2.42
N THR A 157 0.45 19.22 2.32
CA THR A 157 -0.65 18.54 3.02
C THR A 157 -0.79 17.08 2.55
N ALA A 158 -0.73 16.82 1.24
CA ALA A 158 -0.77 15.47 0.71
C ALA A 158 0.44 14.62 1.15
N LYS A 159 1.64 15.22 1.19
CA LYS A 159 2.85 14.54 1.69
C LYS A 159 2.70 14.17 3.16
N HIS A 160 2.21 15.09 3.99
CA HIS A 160 1.94 14.85 5.40
C HIS A 160 1.04 13.63 5.59
N GLU A 161 -0.10 13.55 4.90
CA GLU A 161 -0.98 12.37 4.99
C GLU A 161 -0.35 11.10 4.41
N MET A 162 0.44 11.22 3.34
CA MET A 162 1.12 10.06 2.74
C MET A 162 2.15 9.45 3.69
N VAL A 163 2.87 10.27 4.48
CA VAL A 163 3.78 9.79 5.52
C VAL A 163 3.03 8.91 6.52
N HIS A 164 1.85 9.34 6.98
CA HIS A 164 0.99 8.55 7.87
C HIS A 164 0.56 7.22 7.24
N VAL A 165 0.20 7.23 5.95
CA VAL A 165 -0.17 6.01 5.21
C VAL A 165 1.01 5.04 5.10
N VAL A 166 2.18 5.52 4.70
CA VAL A 166 3.39 4.71 4.57
C VAL A 166 3.79 4.13 5.93
N GLU A 167 3.76 4.94 6.99
CA GLU A 167 4.02 4.48 8.36
C GLU A 167 3.05 3.35 8.76
N ALA A 168 1.76 3.52 8.49
CA ALA A 168 0.75 2.52 8.78
C ALA A 168 0.95 1.22 7.98
N LEU A 169 1.35 1.32 6.70
CA LEU A 169 1.64 0.16 5.85
C LEU A 169 2.90 -0.58 6.28
N LEU A 170 3.97 0.13 6.70
CA LEU A 170 5.19 -0.50 7.19
C LEU A 170 4.96 -1.28 8.49
N LYS A 171 4.15 -0.73 9.39
CA LYS A 171 3.79 -1.39 10.65
C LYS A 171 2.76 -2.52 10.43
N GLY A 172 1.85 -2.32 9.49
CA GLY A 172 0.77 -3.24 9.15
C GLY A 172 -0.39 -3.24 10.15
N ARG A 173 -1.30 -4.19 9.95
CA ARG A 173 -2.61 -4.27 10.60
C ARG A 173 -2.60 -4.29 12.14
N ASP A 174 -1.49 -4.66 12.79
CA ASP A 174 -1.39 -4.65 14.25
C ASP A 174 -1.51 -3.24 14.86
N VAL A 175 -1.34 -2.17 14.06
CA VAL A 175 -1.58 -0.78 14.49
C VAL A 175 -3.05 -0.45 14.69
N ALA A 176 -3.96 -1.11 13.97
CA ALA A 176 -5.40 -0.96 14.16
C ALA A 176 -5.86 -1.41 15.56
N ASN A 177 -5.09 -2.29 16.21
CA ASN A 177 -5.41 -2.88 17.51
C ASN A 177 -4.70 -2.20 18.69
N PHE A 178 -3.72 -1.31 18.45
CA PHE A 178 -3.10 -0.56 19.55
C PHE A 178 -4.04 0.54 20.06
N PRO A 179 -4.02 0.89 21.36
CA PRO A 179 -4.68 2.10 21.86
C PRO A 179 -4.18 3.32 21.09
N VAL A 180 -5.03 4.32 20.83
CA VAL A 180 -4.69 5.56 20.07
C VAL A 180 -3.39 6.20 20.57
N ALA A 181 -3.12 6.15 21.87
CA ALA A 181 -1.91 6.67 22.50
C ALA A 181 -0.60 5.89 22.19
N ILE A 182 -0.69 4.68 21.62
CA ILE A 182 0.43 3.75 21.37
C ILE A 182 0.64 3.50 19.87
N ARG A 183 -0.35 3.81 19.02
CA ARG A 183 -0.28 3.61 17.56
C ARG A 183 0.93 4.30 16.93
N VAL A 184 1.20 5.51 17.41
CA VAL A 184 2.44 6.27 17.24
C VAL A 184 2.48 7.31 18.35
N HIS A 185 3.66 7.71 18.82
CA HIS A 185 3.73 8.96 19.56
C HIS A 185 3.28 10.08 18.60
N VAL A 186 2.16 10.74 18.87
CA VAL A 186 1.59 11.80 18.03
C VAL A 186 2.67 12.80 17.62
N TRP A 187 3.53 13.22 18.55
CA TRP A 187 4.63 14.15 18.25
C TRP A 187 5.66 13.61 17.23
N PHE A 188 5.89 12.30 17.20
CA PHE A 188 6.85 11.67 16.30
C PHE A 188 6.24 11.43 14.91
N SER A 189 4.98 11.00 14.86
CA SER A 189 4.22 10.82 13.61
C SER A 189 3.98 12.17 12.91
N GLU A 190 3.44 13.14 13.64
CA GLU A 190 3.23 14.51 13.16
C GLU A 190 4.54 15.27 12.95
N GLY A 191 5.64 14.85 13.61
CA GLY A 191 6.96 15.46 13.42
C GLY A 191 7.73 14.91 12.22
N LEU A 192 7.38 13.71 11.75
CA LEU A 192 7.89 13.12 10.51
C LEU A 192 7.14 13.59 9.27
N ALA A 193 5.88 14.00 9.44
CA ALA A 193 4.94 14.35 8.38
C ALA A 193 4.92 15.86 8.07
#